data_AF-A0A8X6VSZ1-F1
#
_entry.id   AF-A0A8X6VSZ1-F1
#
_cell.length_a   1.000
_cell.length_b   1.000
_cell.length_c   1.000
_cell.angle_alpha   90.00
_cell.angle_beta   90.00
_cell.angle_gamma   90.00
#
_symmetry.space_group_name_H-M   'P 1'
#
loop_
_entity.id
_entity.type
_entity.pdbx_description
1 polymer ?
#
loop_
_entity_poly.entity_id
_entity_poly.type
_entity_poly.pdbx_seq_one_letter_code
_entity_poly.pdbx_strand_id
1 'polypeptide(L)'
;MKHEKGFRGVFTSDLLPKKMRQFENGIINLDIATGPGTHWVCYYNDPKNNFVEYFDPFGDYVYKILPNIKRYLLSSGKKKSDTTQAFLQHPASVKCGYFCMKYISERNKDSKTAEKSEDFTIEYARPFSFKQIALQSFSMYVSWENIKDEQFSYYDGSQWLNLSIPDGNYTIKGLNRYMVKFFGNDPPILFGIIEERQRTAIKLKDQYKIDLTKTKNLHKLLGFEPKVYAEPEQIGKYIADLSGGNDNIYIHCDIIEGAYINGFNSSDVIYSFTNSNRPGSQIIKSFDKPLFFPVRMDSVYRIRMRITNHRNELIPLNKQEVQYNFITL
;
A
#
# COMPACT_ATOMS: atom_id res chain seq x y z
N MET A 1 4.65 -22.98 1.34
CA MET A 1 3.26 -22.89 1.87
C MET A 1 2.98 -23.75 3.09
N LYS A 2 3.16 -25.08 3.10
CA LYS A 2 2.78 -25.91 4.27
C LYS A 2 3.46 -25.52 5.60
N HIS A 3 4.64 -24.91 5.52
CA HIS A 3 5.41 -24.40 6.67
C HIS A 3 5.20 -22.90 6.93
N GLU A 4 4.35 -22.21 6.15
CA GLU A 4 4.08 -20.79 6.35
C GLU A 4 3.28 -20.57 7.64
N LYS A 5 3.67 -19.54 8.39
CA LYS A 5 3.06 -19.23 9.69
C LYS A 5 1.56 -18.96 9.50
N GLY A 6 0.72 -19.62 10.30
CA GLY A 6 -0.74 -19.43 10.24
C GLY A 6 -1.41 -20.03 9.01
N PHE A 7 -0.68 -20.72 8.12
CA PHE A 7 -1.26 -21.28 6.90
C PHE A 7 -2.25 -22.41 7.23
N ARG A 8 -3.52 -22.15 6.94
CA ARG A 8 -4.65 -23.01 7.27
C ARG A 8 -4.87 -24.10 6.23
N GLY A 9 -4.58 -23.79 4.96
CA GLY A 9 -4.71 -24.73 3.85
C GLY A 9 -5.16 -24.05 2.56
N VAL A 10 -5.44 -24.93 1.59
CA VAL A 10 -6.03 -24.58 0.30
C VAL A 10 -7.43 -25.20 0.27
N PHE A 11 -8.44 -24.41 -0.04
CA PHE A 11 -9.85 -24.80 0.00
C PHE A 11 -10.52 -24.51 -1.34
N THR A 12 -11.54 -25.28 -1.71
CA THR A 12 -12.52 -24.85 -2.69
C THR A 12 -13.60 -24.01 -2.02
N SER A 13 -14.37 -23.26 -2.79
CA SER A 13 -15.35 -22.31 -2.26
C SER A 13 -16.40 -22.99 -1.36
N ASP A 14 -16.76 -24.24 -1.66
CA ASP A 14 -17.74 -25.07 -0.95
C ASP A 14 -17.16 -25.86 0.25
N LEU A 15 -15.83 -25.99 0.35
CA LEU A 15 -15.15 -26.75 1.42
C LEU A 15 -14.39 -25.86 2.40
N LEU A 16 -14.81 -24.60 2.56
CA LEU A 16 -14.27 -23.72 3.59
C LEU A 16 -14.59 -24.23 5.00
N PRO A 17 -13.66 -24.07 5.97
CA PRO A 17 -13.96 -24.38 7.36
C PRO A 17 -15.15 -23.57 7.90
N LYS A 18 -15.81 -24.07 8.94
CA LYS A 18 -16.97 -23.39 9.53
C LYS A 18 -16.63 -22.08 10.25
N LYS A 19 -15.42 -21.98 10.81
CA LYS A 19 -15.00 -20.83 11.63
C LYS A 19 -13.52 -20.53 11.44
N MET A 20 -13.22 -19.25 11.26
CA MET A 20 -11.88 -18.70 11.14
C MET A 20 -11.17 -18.65 12.50
N ARG A 21 -9.89 -19.04 12.54
CA ARG A 21 -9.02 -18.90 13.72
C ARG A 21 -8.60 -17.44 13.95
N GLN A 22 -8.17 -17.09 15.16
CA GLN A 22 -7.71 -15.73 15.47
C GLN A 22 -6.51 -15.27 14.62
N PHE A 23 -5.59 -16.19 14.33
CA PHE A 23 -4.53 -16.01 13.35
C PHE A 23 -4.59 -17.15 12.35
N GLU A 24 -4.91 -16.84 11.10
CA GLU A 24 -4.82 -17.79 9.99
C GLU A 24 -4.77 -17.11 8.63
N ASN A 25 -4.24 -17.81 7.64
CA ASN A 25 -4.26 -17.40 6.24
C ASN A 25 -4.45 -18.63 5.35
N GLY A 26 -4.94 -18.44 4.13
CA GLY A 26 -5.23 -19.56 3.24
C GLY A 26 -5.57 -19.14 1.83
N ILE A 27 -5.55 -20.12 0.93
CA ILE A 27 -5.86 -19.95 -0.49
C ILE A 27 -7.22 -20.60 -0.77
N ILE A 28 -8.05 -19.95 -1.57
CA ILE A 28 -9.39 -20.39 -1.93
C ILE A 28 -9.49 -20.49 -3.45
N ASN A 29 -9.92 -21.64 -3.96
CA ASN A 29 -10.42 -21.76 -5.33
C ASN A 29 -11.85 -21.24 -5.37
N LEU A 30 -12.18 -20.36 -6.32
CA LEU A 30 -13.56 -19.88 -6.50
C LEU A 30 -14.50 -20.95 -7.06
N ASP A 31 -13.97 -22.04 -7.60
CA ASP A 31 -14.75 -23.21 -8.01
C ASP A 31 -15.14 -24.11 -6.82
N ILE A 32 -16.01 -25.07 -7.08
CA ILE A 32 -16.39 -26.13 -6.13
C ILE A 32 -15.43 -27.32 -6.20
N ALA A 33 -15.47 -28.22 -5.21
CA ALA A 33 -14.54 -29.35 -5.10
C ALA A 33 -14.57 -30.32 -6.29
N THR A 34 -15.72 -30.47 -6.94
CA THR A 34 -15.89 -31.34 -8.11
C THR A 34 -15.67 -30.60 -9.45
N GLY A 35 -15.37 -29.30 -9.40
CA GLY A 35 -15.15 -28.46 -10.57
C GLY A 35 -13.71 -28.52 -11.08
N PRO A 36 -13.45 -28.03 -12.30
CA PRO A 36 -12.11 -28.01 -12.89
C PRO A 36 -11.11 -27.07 -12.20
N GLY A 37 -11.59 -26.14 -11.35
CA GLY A 37 -10.80 -25.10 -10.72
C GLY A 37 -10.66 -23.88 -11.63
N THR A 38 -11.23 -22.75 -11.23
CA THR A 38 -11.44 -21.59 -12.11
C THR A 38 -10.54 -20.41 -11.78
N HIS A 39 -10.40 -20.07 -10.50
CA HIS A 39 -9.62 -18.92 -10.04
C HIS A 39 -9.17 -19.09 -8.60
N TRP A 40 -8.00 -18.56 -8.26
CA TRP A 40 -7.42 -18.65 -6.92
C TRP A 40 -7.29 -17.27 -6.29
N VAL A 41 -7.86 -17.14 -5.09
CA VAL A 41 -7.79 -15.95 -4.23
C VAL A 41 -7.19 -16.34 -2.88
N CYS A 42 -6.79 -15.39 -2.05
CA CYS A 42 -6.34 -15.71 -0.70
C CYS A 42 -6.90 -14.75 0.36
N TYR A 43 -6.80 -15.18 1.61
CA TYR A 43 -7.15 -14.36 2.76
C TYR A 43 -6.02 -14.38 3.79
N TYR A 44 -5.93 -13.29 4.55
CA TYR A 44 -4.97 -13.15 5.63
C TYR A 44 -5.65 -12.53 6.86
N ASN A 45 -5.72 -13.31 7.94
CA ASN A 45 -6.33 -12.91 9.20
C ASN A 45 -5.25 -12.75 10.27
N ASP A 46 -4.81 -11.51 10.49
CA ASP A 46 -3.86 -11.16 11.56
C ASP A 46 -4.60 -10.64 12.80
N PRO A 47 -4.40 -11.18 14.02
CA PRO A 47 -5.04 -10.64 15.22
C PRO A 47 -4.69 -9.16 15.50
N LYS A 48 -3.59 -8.64 14.96
CA LYS A 48 -3.22 -7.21 15.01
C LYS A 48 -4.13 -6.34 14.13
N ASN A 49 -4.69 -6.91 13.07
CA ASN A 49 -5.60 -6.23 12.17
C ASN A 49 -7.04 -6.37 12.65
N ASN A 50 -7.89 -5.36 12.47
CA ASN A 50 -9.32 -5.43 12.80
C ASN A 50 -10.21 -5.83 11.61
N PHE A 51 -9.59 -6.22 10.50
CA PHE A 51 -10.23 -6.76 9.30
C PHE A 51 -9.54 -8.07 8.89
N VAL A 52 -10.20 -8.82 8.02
CA VAL A 52 -9.58 -9.91 7.27
C VAL A 52 -9.20 -9.35 5.91
N GLU A 53 -7.93 -9.48 5.54
CA GLU A 53 -7.47 -9.17 4.20
C GLU A 53 -8.03 -10.23 3.24
N TYR A 54 -8.67 -9.80 2.16
CA TYR A 54 -9.03 -10.66 1.03
C TYR A 54 -8.29 -10.15 -0.20
N PHE A 55 -7.52 -11.02 -0.83
CA PHE A 55 -6.67 -10.69 -1.96
C PHE A 55 -7.11 -11.49 -3.17
N ASP A 56 -7.53 -10.77 -4.21
CA ASP A 56 -7.84 -11.32 -5.51
C ASP A 56 -6.80 -10.79 -6.51
N PRO A 57 -5.98 -11.65 -7.13
CA PRO A 57 -4.99 -11.24 -8.13
C PRO A 57 -5.58 -10.54 -9.37
N PHE A 58 -6.87 -10.71 -9.68
CA PHE A 58 -7.57 -10.02 -10.76
C PHE A 58 -8.26 -8.72 -10.31
N GLY A 59 -8.35 -8.48 -9.00
CA GLY A 59 -9.11 -7.38 -8.41
C GLY A 59 -10.63 -7.53 -8.56
N ASP A 60 -11.36 -6.52 -8.08
CA ASP A 60 -12.84 -6.49 -8.00
C ASP A 60 -13.55 -6.36 -9.36
N TYR A 61 -12.78 -6.35 -10.46
CA TYR A 61 -13.28 -6.12 -11.81
C TYR A 61 -13.94 -7.35 -12.42
N VAL A 62 -13.51 -8.56 -12.02
CA VAL A 62 -13.96 -9.82 -12.64
C VAL A 62 -14.87 -10.64 -11.73
N TYR A 63 -14.56 -10.75 -10.43
CA TYR A 63 -15.31 -11.60 -9.50
C TYR A 63 -15.69 -10.86 -8.22
N LYS A 64 -17.00 -10.78 -7.94
CA LYS A 64 -17.48 -10.38 -6.61
C LYS A 64 -17.18 -11.49 -5.62
N ILE A 65 -16.83 -11.14 -4.37
CA ILE A 65 -16.63 -12.12 -3.29
C ILE A 65 -17.89 -12.97 -3.13
N LEU A 66 -17.75 -14.28 -3.29
CA LEU A 66 -18.87 -15.22 -3.19
C LEU A 66 -19.49 -15.19 -1.78
N PRO A 67 -20.81 -15.34 -1.63
CA PRO A 67 -21.48 -15.22 -0.33
C PRO A 67 -20.97 -16.17 0.77
N ASN A 68 -20.64 -17.41 0.41
CA ASN A 68 -20.02 -18.41 1.28
C ASN A 68 -18.63 -17.98 1.78
N ILE A 69 -17.78 -17.46 0.89
CA ILE A 69 -16.47 -16.92 1.26
C ILE A 69 -16.66 -15.73 2.19
N LYS A 70 -17.56 -14.81 1.86
CA LYS A 70 -17.88 -13.64 2.70
C LYS A 70 -18.33 -14.06 4.11
N ARG A 71 -19.20 -15.07 4.23
CA ARG A 71 -19.62 -15.63 5.53
C ARG A 71 -18.44 -16.20 6.31
N TYR A 72 -17.53 -16.92 5.64
CA TYR A 72 -16.34 -17.45 6.27
C TYR A 72 -15.43 -16.33 6.81
N LEU A 73 -15.13 -15.29 6.03
CA LEU A 73 -14.31 -14.16 6.49
C LEU A 73 -14.95 -13.44 7.69
N LEU A 74 -16.27 -13.28 7.69
CA LEU A 74 -17.03 -12.67 8.81
C LEU A 74 -17.03 -13.55 10.07
N SER A 75 -16.82 -14.86 9.95
CA SER A 75 -16.75 -15.78 11.10
C SER A 75 -15.53 -15.52 12.03
N SER A 76 -14.58 -14.70 11.58
CA SER A 76 -13.47 -14.18 12.39
C SER A 76 -13.92 -13.30 13.56
N GLY A 77 -15.15 -12.79 13.53
CA GLY A 77 -15.65 -11.78 14.48
C GLY A 77 -15.20 -10.35 14.12
N LYS A 78 -14.50 -10.16 13.00
CA LYS A 78 -14.06 -8.84 12.52
C LYS A 78 -15.12 -8.19 11.65
N LYS A 79 -15.34 -6.88 11.87
CA LYS A 79 -16.47 -6.13 11.28
C LYS A 79 -16.35 -5.88 9.76
N LYS A 80 -15.18 -6.11 9.13
CA LYS A 80 -14.94 -5.87 7.69
C LYS A 80 -14.00 -6.92 7.08
N SER A 81 -14.25 -7.31 5.83
CA SER A 81 -13.25 -7.85 4.90
C SER A 81 -12.79 -6.69 4.01
N ASP A 82 -11.50 -6.34 4.02
CA ASP A 82 -10.97 -5.31 3.11
C ASP A 82 -10.40 -6.03 1.89
N THR A 83 -10.99 -5.78 0.72
CA THR A 83 -10.50 -6.31 -0.56
C THR A 83 -9.24 -5.53 -0.91
N THR A 84 -8.08 -6.17 -0.82
CA THR A 84 -6.84 -5.58 -1.34
C THR A 84 -6.94 -5.62 -2.86
N GLN A 85 -7.42 -4.53 -3.45
CA GLN A 85 -7.50 -4.39 -4.91
C GLN A 85 -6.07 -4.24 -5.43
N ALA A 86 -5.56 -5.26 -6.10
CA ALA A 86 -4.32 -5.15 -6.83
C ALA A 86 -4.48 -5.89 -8.16
N PHE A 87 -4.40 -5.14 -9.26
CA PHE A 87 -4.34 -5.68 -10.61
C PHE A 87 -2.99 -6.38 -10.76
N LEU A 88 -2.96 -7.69 -10.61
CA LEU A 88 -1.72 -8.48 -10.68
C LEU A 88 -1.62 -9.36 -11.91
N GLN A 89 -2.64 -9.37 -12.79
CA GLN A 89 -2.65 -10.34 -13.86
C GLN A 89 -3.47 -9.91 -15.08
N HIS A 90 -2.93 -10.14 -16.29
CA HIS A 90 -3.69 -10.16 -17.53
C HIS A 90 -4.74 -11.30 -17.44
N PRO A 91 -6.01 -11.13 -17.85
CA PRO A 91 -7.10 -12.11 -17.69
C PRO A 91 -6.86 -13.53 -18.25
N ALA A 92 -5.73 -13.75 -18.94
CA ALA A 92 -5.37 -15.00 -19.62
C ALA A 92 -4.24 -15.79 -18.91
N SER A 93 -3.78 -15.37 -17.74
CA SER A 93 -2.63 -16.02 -17.08
C SER A 93 -3.07 -16.97 -15.95
N VAL A 94 -2.36 -18.10 -15.80
CA VAL A 94 -2.63 -19.18 -14.82
C VAL A 94 -1.89 -19.02 -13.47
N LYS A 95 -1.28 -17.85 -13.24
CA LYS A 95 -0.41 -17.56 -12.07
C LYS A 95 -1.13 -17.08 -10.81
N CYS A 96 -2.47 -16.99 -10.77
CA CYS A 96 -3.23 -16.46 -9.63
C CYS A 96 -2.88 -17.16 -8.29
N GLY A 97 -2.66 -18.49 -8.31
CA GLY A 97 -2.18 -19.23 -7.15
C GLY A 97 -0.78 -18.80 -6.65
N TYR A 98 0.16 -18.49 -7.55
CA TYR A 98 1.50 -18.01 -7.18
C TYR A 98 1.46 -16.63 -6.52
N PHE A 99 0.60 -15.74 -7.00
CA PHE A 99 0.40 -14.43 -6.37
C PHE A 99 -0.19 -14.56 -4.97
N CYS A 100 -1.14 -15.49 -4.77
CA CYS A 100 -1.67 -15.80 -3.43
C CYS A 100 -0.58 -16.29 -2.47
N MET A 101 0.31 -17.18 -2.94
CA MET A 101 1.43 -17.67 -2.14
C MET A 101 2.40 -16.54 -1.75
N LYS A 102 2.78 -15.69 -2.72
CA LYS A 102 3.65 -14.52 -2.47
C LYS A 102 3.02 -13.58 -1.46
N TYR A 103 1.75 -13.21 -1.64
CA TYR A 103 1.02 -12.32 -0.73
C TYR A 103 1.07 -12.81 0.73
N ILE A 104 0.80 -14.10 0.97
CA ILE A 104 0.83 -14.69 2.32
C ILE A 104 2.25 -14.67 2.89
N SER A 105 3.25 -15.06 2.11
CA SER A 105 4.64 -15.12 2.57
C SER A 105 5.17 -13.71 2.94
N GLU A 106 4.90 -12.69 2.14
CA GLU A 106 5.26 -11.30 2.45
C GLU A 106 4.62 -10.77 3.74
N ARG A 107 3.38 -11.15 4.03
CA ARG A 107 2.69 -10.76 5.28
C ARG A 107 3.22 -11.50 6.50
N ASN A 108 3.78 -12.68 6.31
CA ASN A 108 4.41 -13.46 7.37
C ASN A 108 5.86 -13.06 7.66
N LYS A 109 6.54 -12.35 6.74
CA LYS A 109 7.90 -11.86 6.96
C LYS A 109 7.92 -10.89 8.15
N ASP A 110 8.79 -11.16 9.12
CA ASP A 110 9.01 -10.22 10.23
C ASP A 110 9.74 -8.98 9.69
N SER A 111 9.09 -7.83 9.77
CA SER A 111 9.68 -6.57 9.32
C SER A 111 10.96 -6.22 10.09
N LYS A 112 11.29 -6.88 11.21
CA LYS A 112 12.54 -6.61 11.91
C LYS A 112 13.80 -7.07 11.16
N THR A 113 13.72 -8.14 10.36
CA THR A 113 14.88 -8.76 9.69
C THR A 113 14.94 -8.53 8.18
N ALA A 114 13.90 -7.91 7.59
CA ALA A 114 13.91 -7.57 6.17
C ALA A 114 14.84 -6.37 5.90
N GLU A 115 15.72 -6.51 4.92
CA GLU A 115 16.59 -5.43 4.44
C GLU A 115 15.78 -4.32 3.78
N LYS A 116 16.33 -3.10 3.75
CA LYS A 116 15.73 -1.99 3.00
C LYS A 116 15.75 -2.35 1.52
N SER A 117 14.57 -2.32 0.90
CA SER A 117 14.37 -2.65 -0.50
C SER A 117 14.16 -1.40 -1.35
N GLU A 118 13.91 -0.26 -0.71
CA GLU A 118 13.78 1.05 -1.36
C GLU A 118 15.12 1.65 -1.76
N ASP A 119 16.23 1.15 -1.20
CA ASP A 119 17.60 1.57 -1.50
C ASP A 119 18.56 0.44 -1.14
N PHE A 120 19.05 -0.26 -2.16
CA PHE A 120 19.97 -1.37 -1.99
C PHE A 120 21.00 -1.41 -3.12
N THR A 121 22.13 -2.06 -2.85
CA THR A 121 23.19 -2.30 -3.81
C THR A 121 23.39 -3.81 -3.95
N ILE A 122 23.35 -4.30 -5.18
CA ILE A 122 23.79 -5.66 -5.51
C ILE A 122 25.25 -5.57 -5.92
N GLU A 123 26.11 -6.34 -5.27
CA GLU A 123 27.51 -6.51 -5.67
C GLU A 123 27.67 -7.86 -6.38
N TYR A 124 28.48 -7.87 -7.44
CA TYR A 124 28.71 -9.05 -8.26
C TYR A 124 30.15 -9.52 -8.09
N ALA A 125 30.32 -10.81 -7.78
CA ALA A 125 31.64 -11.41 -7.57
C ALA A 125 32.53 -11.36 -8.83
N ARG A 126 31.93 -11.29 -10.02
CA ARG A 126 32.64 -11.14 -11.29
C ARG A 126 31.99 -10.01 -12.09
N PRO A 127 32.80 -9.07 -12.62
CA PRO A 127 32.26 -8.01 -13.43
C PRO A 127 31.71 -8.54 -14.76
N PHE A 128 30.71 -7.85 -15.29
CA PHE A 128 30.17 -8.08 -16.64
C PHE A 128 30.03 -6.75 -17.37
N SER A 129 29.78 -6.82 -18.68
CA SER A 129 29.66 -5.65 -19.54
C SER A 129 28.49 -5.81 -20.50
N PHE A 130 27.71 -4.76 -20.65
CA PHE A 130 26.67 -4.59 -21.67
C PHE A 130 26.54 -3.10 -21.96
N LYS A 131 26.16 -2.74 -23.18
CA LYS A 131 26.11 -1.34 -23.60
C LYS A 131 24.84 -0.66 -23.13
N GLN A 132 23.76 -1.42 -23.05
CA GLN A 132 22.45 -0.89 -22.70
C GLN A 132 21.72 -1.83 -21.74
N ILE A 133 20.88 -1.23 -20.90
CA ILE A 133 20.00 -1.95 -19.96
C ILE A 133 18.60 -1.37 -20.03
N ALA A 134 17.60 -2.22 -19.90
CA ALA A 134 16.21 -1.81 -19.78
C ALA A 134 15.54 -2.52 -18.60
N LEU A 135 14.63 -1.81 -17.93
CA LEU A 135 13.74 -2.41 -16.95
C LEU A 135 12.64 -3.18 -17.69
N GLN A 136 12.63 -4.51 -17.57
CA GLN A 136 11.63 -5.39 -18.19
C GLN A 136 10.36 -5.49 -17.37
N SER A 137 10.49 -5.49 -16.04
CA SER A 137 9.34 -5.47 -15.12
C SER A 137 9.79 -5.10 -13.70
N PHE A 138 8.87 -4.61 -12.89
CA PHE A 138 9.08 -4.49 -11.44
C PHE A 138 7.79 -4.81 -10.65
N SER A 139 7.98 -5.14 -9.38
CA SER A 139 6.88 -5.23 -8.41
C SER A 139 7.26 -4.63 -7.06
N MET A 140 6.35 -3.88 -6.45
CA MET A 140 6.50 -3.28 -5.11
C MET A 140 5.13 -3.12 -4.43
N TYR A 141 5.09 -2.81 -3.14
CA TYR A 141 3.85 -2.47 -2.43
C TYR A 141 3.78 -0.99 -2.08
N VAL A 142 2.56 -0.42 -2.14
CA VAL A 142 2.25 0.90 -1.58
C VAL A 142 2.26 0.81 -0.06
N SER A 143 3.45 0.87 0.51
CA SER A 143 3.70 0.51 1.91
C SER A 143 4.20 1.68 2.76
N TRP A 144 4.57 2.80 2.13
CA TRP A 144 4.97 4.01 2.83
C TRP A 144 3.82 4.63 3.60
N GLU A 145 4.16 5.36 4.66
CA GLU A 145 3.23 6.03 5.57
C GLU A 145 3.08 7.51 5.20
N ASN A 146 1.87 8.05 5.38
CA ASN A 146 1.64 9.51 5.34
C ASN A 146 1.33 10.08 6.74
N ILE A 147 1.06 9.20 7.72
CA ILE A 147 0.91 9.50 9.14
C ILE A 147 1.86 8.58 9.91
N LYS A 148 2.70 9.19 10.74
CA LYS A 148 3.67 8.49 11.59
C LYS A 148 3.86 9.23 12.90
N ASP A 149 3.81 8.50 14.02
CA ASP A 149 3.95 9.01 15.37
C ASP A 149 3.07 10.25 15.63
N GLU A 150 1.81 10.20 15.20
CA GLU A 150 0.91 11.36 15.15
C GLU A 150 -0.13 11.34 16.27
N GLN A 151 -0.45 12.53 16.79
CA GLN A 151 -1.50 12.72 17.77
C GLN A 151 -2.11 14.11 17.64
N PHE A 152 -3.39 14.24 17.99
CA PHE A 152 -4.05 15.53 18.18
C PHE A 152 -4.80 15.55 19.50
N SER A 153 -5.03 16.76 20.02
CA SER A 153 -5.88 16.95 21.20
C SER A 153 -7.28 17.34 20.74
N TYR A 154 -8.31 16.91 21.46
CA TYR A 154 -9.69 17.29 21.21
C TYR A 154 -10.41 17.60 22.52
N TYR A 155 -11.35 18.54 22.47
CA TYR A 155 -12.25 18.85 23.57
C TYR A 155 -13.55 18.09 23.35
N ASP A 156 -14.03 17.35 24.34
CA ASP A 156 -15.20 16.48 24.22
C ASP A 156 -16.53 17.12 24.68
N GLY A 157 -16.50 18.42 24.98
CA GLY A 157 -17.58 19.15 25.65
C GLY A 157 -17.30 19.40 27.13
N SER A 158 -16.39 18.64 27.75
CA SER A 158 -16.06 18.72 29.18
C SER A 158 -14.57 18.91 29.46
N GLN A 159 -13.68 18.20 28.74
CA GLN A 159 -12.25 18.21 29.00
C GLN A 159 -11.44 18.02 27.71
N TRP A 160 -10.16 18.35 27.78
CA TRP A 160 -9.21 18.10 26.70
C TRP A 160 -8.61 16.69 26.83
N LEU A 161 -8.70 15.93 25.76
CA LEU A 161 -8.19 14.57 25.63
C LEU A 161 -7.21 14.50 24.47
N ASN A 162 -6.34 13.48 24.46
CA ASN A 162 -5.41 13.22 23.37
C ASN A 162 -5.81 11.95 22.63
N LEU A 163 -5.71 11.98 21.30
CA LEU A 163 -5.97 10.85 20.43
C LEU A 163 -4.74 10.64 19.55
N SER A 164 -4.11 9.47 19.70
CA SER A 164 -3.02 9.04 18.83
C SER A 164 -3.59 8.35 17.59
N ILE A 165 -3.09 8.72 16.41
CA ILE A 165 -3.39 8.06 15.15
C ILE A 165 -2.28 7.03 14.90
N PRO A 166 -2.61 5.73 14.72
CA PRO A 166 -1.62 4.72 14.42
C PRO A 166 -0.86 5.05 13.14
N ASP A 167 0.38 4.56 13.05
CA ASP A 167 1.19 4.68 11.84
C ASP A 167 0.49 4.02 10.66
N GLY A 168 0.55 4.69 9.51
CA GLY A 168 -0.05 4.15 8.30
C GLY A 168 -0.18 5.15 7.17
N ASN A 169 -0.82 4.67 6.11
CA ASN A 169 -1.13 5.48 4.95
C ASN A 169 -2.65 5.63 4.83
N TYR A 170 -3.10 6.82 5.22
CA TYR A 170 -4.50 7.13 5.41
C TYR A 170 -5.05 8.00 4.27
N THR A 171 -6.12 7.50 3.66
CA THR A 171 -7.06 8.36 2.95
C THR A 171 -8.02 9.02 3.95
N ILE A 172 -8.78 10.04 3.53
CA ILE A 172 -9.87 10.61 4.36
C ILE A 172 -10.86 9.54 4.83
N LYS A 173 -11.20 8.59 3.94
CA LYS A 173 -12.04 7.44 4.29
C LYS A 173 -11.37 6.54 5.34
N GLY A 174 -10.05 6.39 5.27
CA GLY A 174 -9.23 5.68 6.26
C GLY A 174 -9.27 6.36 7.64
N LEU A 175 -9.07 7.68 7.68
CA LEU A 175 -9.16 8.49 8.90
C LEU A 175 -10.55 8.38 9.54
N ASN A 176 -11.62 8.56 8.75
CA ASN A 176 -12.99 8.45 9.27
C ASN A 176 -13.31 7.04 9.78
N ARG A 177 -12.78 5.99 9.13
CA ARG A 177 -12.90 4.61 9.63
C ARG A 177 -12.23 4.47 11.00
N TYR A 178 -11.10 5.14 11.22
CA TYR A 178 -10.43 5.18 12.52
C TYR A 178 -11.23 5.97 13.56
N MET A 179 -11.80 7.13 13.20
CA MET A 179 -12.68 7.90 14.08
C MET A 179 -13.89 7.07 14.54
N VAL A 180 -14.54 6.34 13.62
CA VAL A 180 -15.65 5.42 13.96
C VAL A 180 -15.19 4.30 14.90
N LYS A 181 -13.96 3.80 14.73
CA LYS A 181 -13.41 2.75 15.62
C LYS A 181 -13.19 3.30 17.03
N PHE A 182 -12.70 4.52 17.16
CA PHE A 182 -12.36 5.14 18.44
C PHE A 182 -13.61 5.64 19.18
N PHE A 183 -14.49 6.36 18.49
CA PHE A 183 -15.67 7.02 19.09
C PHE A 183 -16.98 6.22 18.97
N GLY A 184 -17.03 5.19 18.13
CA GLY A 184 -18.26 4.45 17.82
C GLY A 184 -18.92 4.90 16.51
N ASN A 185 -20.15 4.41 16.26
CA ASN A 185 -20.82 4.55 14.96
C ASN A 185 -21.14 5.99 14.54
N ASP A 186 -21.13 6.94 15.48
CA ASP A 186 -21.47 8.34 15.25
C ASP A 186 -20.38 9.26 15.83
N PRO A 187 -19.18 9.27 15.21
CA PRO A 187 -18.01 9.95 15.74
C PRO A 187 -18.22 11.48 15.73
N PRO A 188 -17.79 12.17 16.80
CA PRO A 188 -17.94 13.62 16.93
C PRO A 188 -16.95 14.42 16.07
N ILE A 189 -15.94 13.77 15.51
CA ILE A 189 -14.92 14.36 14.64
C ILE A 189 -14.85 13.53 13.36
N LEU A 190 -15.05 14.19 12.22
CA LEU A 190 -14.96 13.60 10.90
C LEU A 190 -14.20 14.52 9.95
N PHE A 191 -13.63 13.91 8.91
CA PHE A 191 -12.91 14.62 7.85
C PHE A 191 -13.68 14.48 6.53
N GLY A 192 -13.86 15.58 5.81
CA GLY A 192 -14.51 15.64 4.50
C GLY A 192 -13.51 15.94 3.38
N ILE A 193 -13.90 15.65 2.14
CA ILE A 193 -13.23 16.14 0.93
C ILE A 193 -14.16 17.16 0.29
N ILE A 194 -13.62 18.32 -0.08
CA ILE A 194 -14.29 19.35 -0.87
C ILE A 194 -13.62 19.34 -2.24
N GLU A 195 -14.16 18.54 -3.16
CA GLU A 195 -13.53 18.19 -4.45
C GLU A 195 -13.33 19.43 -5.33
N GLU A 196 -14.32 20.32 -5.36
CA GLU A 196 -14.33 21.53 -6.18
C GLU A 196 -13.18 22.49 -5.83
N ARG A 197 -12.66 22.39 -4.61
CA ARG A 197 -11.58 23.23 -4.09
C ARG A 197 -10.30 22.46 -3.82
N GLN A 198 -10.29 21.14 -4.03
CA GLN A 198 -9.20 20.25 -3.63
C GLN A 198 -8.76 20.49 -2.18
N ARG A 199 -9.75 20.67 -1.28
CA ARG A 199 -9.55 20.90 0.14
C ARG A 199 -10.12 19.75 0.95
N THR A 200 -9.73 19.67 2.21
CA THR A 200 -10.45 18.84 3.19
C THR A 200 -11.24 19.71 4.14
N ALA A 201 -12.23 19.11 4.79
CA ALA A 201 -13.02 19.76 5.83
C ALA A 201 -12.88 18.99 7.14
N ILE A 202 -12.95 19.69 8.26
CA ILE A 202 -13.18 19.10 9.57
C ILE A 202 -14.67 19.31 9.88
N LYS A 203 -15.33 18.25 10.34
CA LYS A 203 -16.71 18.27 10.80
C LYS A 203 -16.73 17.89 12.27
N LEU A 204 -17.32 18.77 13.09
CA LEU A 204 -17.39 18.63 14.54
C LEU A 204 -18.86 18.57 14.97
N LYS A 205 -19.14 17.73 15.96
CA LYS A 205 -20.39 17.82 16.71
C LYS A 205 -20.37 19.02 17.65
N ASP A 206 -21.56 19.44 18.08
CA ASP A 206 -21.73 20.52 19.05
C ASP A 206 -20.81 20.32 20.26
N GLN A 207 -20.20 21.43 20.71
CA GLN A 207 -19.26 21.51 21.82
C GLN A 207 -17.90 20.82 21.60
N TYR A 208 -17.74 19.98 20.59
CA TYR A 208 -16.44 19.39 20.29
C TYR A 208 -15.49 20.41 19.66
N LYS A 209 -14.21 20.27 19.98
CA LYS A 209 -13.13 21.05 19.36
C LYS A 209 -11.98 20.13 19.01
N ILE A 210 -11.24 20.45 17.96
CA ILE A 210 -9.98 19.79 17.63
C ILE A 210 -8.84 20.79 17.68
N ASP A 211 -7.76 20.43 18.36
CA ASP A 211 -6.55 21.22 18.45
C ASP A 211 -5.46 20.60 17.58
N LEU A 212 -5.13 21.31 16.49
CA LEU A 212 -4.08 20.92 15.57
C LEU A 212 -2.73 21.58 15.87
N THR A 213 -2.63 22.45 16.88
CA THR A 213 -1.41 23.24 17.19
C THR A 213 -0.18 22.37 17.47
N LYS A 214 -0.39 21.20 18.07
CA LYS A 214 0.68 20.26 18.46
C LYS A 214 0.82 19.05 17.54
N THR A 215 0.06 19.02 16.43
CA THR A 215 0.19 17.93 15.45
C THR A 215 1.50 18.08 14.69
N LYS A 216 2.15 16.95 14.39
CA LYS A 216 3.42 16.97 13.66
C LYS A 216 3.22 17.27 12.18
N ASN A 217 2.36 16.48 11.54
CA ASN A 217 2.12 16.52 10.10
C ASN A 217 0.63 16.55 9.72
N LEU A 218 -0.28 16.15 10.62
CA LEU A 218 -1.71 16.01 10.31
C LEU A 218 -2.33 17.30 9.75
N HIS A 219 -2.04 18.45 10.35
CA HIS A 219 -2.54 19.74 9.84
C HIS A 219 -2.04 20.03 8.41
N LYS A 220 -0.79 19.69 8.09
CA LYS A 220 -0.22 19.86 6.74
C LYS A 220 -0.88 18.92 5.74
N LEU A 221 -0.99 17.64 6.11
CA LEU A 221 -1.61 16.58 5.29
C LEU A 221 -3.05 16.97 4.89
N LEU A 222 -3.81 17.53 5.84
CA LEU A 222 -5.20 17.95 5.65
C LEU A 222 -5.33 19.37 5.07
N GLY A 223 -4.27 20.18 5.08
CA GLY A 223 -4.29 21.55 4.58
C GLY A 223 -4.86 22.59 5.55
N PHE A 224 -4.73 22.36 6.86
CA PHE A 224 -5.16 23.28 7.92
C PHE A 224 -3.99 24.06 8.52
N GLU A 225 -4.31 25.20 9.12
CA GLU A 225 -3.37 25.92 9.98
C GLU A 225 -3.28 25.19 11.33
N PRO A 226 -2.12 25.22 12.02
CA PRO A 226 -1.97 24.59 13.33
C PRO A 226 -2.66 25.44 14.41
N LYS A 227 -3.99 25.34 14.52
CA LYS A 227 -4.82 26.04 15.51
C LYS A 227 -5.97 25.17 16.03
N VAL A 228 -6.74 25.71 16.96
CA VAL A 228 -7.96 25.09 17.47
C VAL A 228 -9.14 25.42 16.55
N TYR A 229 -9.91 24.38 16.21
CA TYR A 229 -11.13 24.46 15.41
C TYR A 229 -12.34 24.05 16.27
N ALA A 230 -13.43 24.82 16.21
CA ALA A 230 -14.59 24.68 17.10
C ALA A 230 -15.98 24.81 16.41
N GLU A 231 -16.05 25.47 15.25
CA GLU A 231 -17.25 25.47 14.39
C GLU A 231 -17.67 24.07 13.90
N PRO A 232 -18.96 23.85 13.58
CA PRO A 232 -19.46 22.54 13.13
C PRO A 232 -18.82 22.02 11.83
N GLU A 233 -18.41 22.92 10.92
CA GLU A 233 -17.68 22.56 9.71
C GLU A 233 -16.67 23.66 9.36
N GLN A 234 -15.41 23.28 9.11
CA GLN A 234 -14.36 24.19 8.63
C GLN A 234 -13.58 23.58 7.49
N ILE A 235 -13.34 24.38 6.46
CA ILE A 235 -12.55 23.99 5.30
C ILE A 235 -11.08 24.38 5.52
N GLY A 236 -10.17 23.49 5.15
CA GLY A 236 -8.73 23.73 5.17
C GLY A 236 -8.35 24.93 4.29
N LYS A 237 -7.37 25.71 4.75
CA LYS A 237 -6.84 26.87 4.04
C LYS A 237 -6.03 26.46 2.80
N TYR A 238 -5.25 25.39 2.92
CA TYR A 238 -4.29 24.92 1.91
C TYR A 238 -4.80 23.67 1.19
N ILE A 239 -4.31 23.42 -0.04
CA ILE A 239 -4.57 22.16 -0.75
C ILE A 239 -4.12 21.02 0.16
N ALA A 240 -4.96 20.00 0.30
CA ALA A 240 -4.60 18.82 1.09
C ALA A 240 -3.62 17.94 0.31
N ASP A 241 -2.51 17.56 0.94
CA ASP A 241 -1.51 16.65 0.39
C ASP A 241 -1.64 15.29 1.07
N LEU A 242 -2.62 14.49 0.64
CA LEU A 242 -2.84 13.16 1.23
C LEU A 242 -1.80 12.13 0.78
N SER A 243 -1.00 12.41 -0.24
CA SER A 243 0.07 11.53 -0.69
C SER A 243 1.31 11.64 0.19
N GLY A 244 1.44 12.72 0.95
CA GLY A 244 2.64 13.05 1.72
C GLY A 244 3.83 13.36 0.80
N GLY A 245 3.58 13.93 -0.38
CA GLY A 245 4.58 14.19 -1.41
C GLY A 245 4.95 12.98 -2.29
N ASN A 246 4.36 11.80 -2.05
CA ASN A 246 4.66 10.55 -2.76
C ASN A 246 3.68 10.28 -3.92
N ASP A 247 3.30 11.31 -4.67
CA ASP A 247 2.47 11.16 -5.88
C ASP A 247 3.29 10.61 -7.05
N ASN A 248 4.46 11.20 -7.30
CA ASN A 248 5.33 10.84 -8.41
C ASN A 248 6.50 10.02 -7.89
N ILE A 249 6.59 8.78 -8.36
CA ILE A 249 7.52 7.74 -7.89
C ILE A 249 8.59 7.52 -8.96
N TYR A 250 9.85 7.69 -8.59
CA TYR A 250 11.00 7.56 -9.47
C TYR A 250 11.81 6.33 -9.04
N ILE A 251 12.06 5.43 -9.98
CA ILE A 251 12.92 4.26 -9.81
C ILE A 251 14.24 4.59 -10.48
N HIS A 252 15.31 4.56 -9.71
CA HIS A 252 16.65 4.89 -10.16
C HIS A 252 17.51 3.64 -10.26
N CYS A 253 18.39 3.64 -11.25
CA CYS A 253 19.43 2.65 -11.45
C CYS A 253 20.75 3.39 -11.66
N ASP A 254 21.69 3.25 -10.72
CA ASP A 254 22.91 4.07 -10.73
C ASP A 254 23.87 3.77 -11.89
N ILE A 255 23.63 2.77 -12.73
CA ILE A 255 24.52 2.47 -13.87
C ILE A 255 24.05 3.08 -15.19
N ILE A 256 22.87 3.71 -15.24
CA ILE A 256 22.33 4.29 -16.47
C ILE A 256 22.63 5.79 -16.60
N GLU A 257 22.54 6.28 -17.82
CA GLU A 257 22.48 7.71 -18.14
C GLU A 257 21.43 7.99 -19.23
N GLY A 258 21.17 9.27 -19.50
CA GLY A 258 20.35 9.69 -20.64
C GLY A 258 18.83 9.75 -20.41
N ALA A 259 18.36 9.48 -19.19
CA ALA A 259 16.97 9.78 -18.83
C ALA A 259 16.76 11.30 -18.73
N TYR A 260 15.72 11.81 -19.39
CA TYR A 260 15.35 13.23 -19.35
C TYR A 260 14.22 13.47 -18.35
N ILE A 261 14.54 14.08 -17.22
CA ILE A 261 13.57 14.36 -16.14
C ILE A 261 13.61 15.85 -15.84
N ASN A 262 12.48 16.54 -15.94
CA ASN A 262 12.33 17.97 -15.60
C ASN A 262 13.38 18.90 -16.24
N GLY A 263 13.82 18.63 -17.48
CA GLY A 263 14.82 19.46 -18.15
C GLY A 263 16.27 19.01 -18.01
N PHE A 264 16.54 18.02 -17.14
CA PHE A 264 17.88 17.50 -16.90
C PHE A 264 18.12 16.23 -17.73
N ASN A 265 19.22 16.22 -18.50
CA ASN A 265 19.58 15.19 -19.48
C ASN A 265 20.55 14.12 -18.95
N SER A 266 20.83 14.11 -17.64
CA SER A 266 21.77 13.18 -17.00
C SER A 266 21.17 12.57 -15.73
N SER A 267 19.96 12.02 -15.84
CA SER A 267 19.29 11.34 -14.74
C SER A 267 19.56 9.83 -14.72
N ASP A 268 19.65 9.26 -13.52
CA ASP A 268 19.73 7.82 -13.25
C ASP A 268 18.33 7.17 -13.11
N VAL A 269 17.25 7.91 -13.41
CA VAL A 269 15.87 7.41 -13.37
C VAL A 269 15.58 6.48 -14.54
N ILE A 270 15.46 5.18 -14.27
CA ILE A 270 15.15 4.16 -15.29
C ILE A 270 13.64 4.06 -15.55
N TYR A 271 12.81 4.46 -14.59
CA TYR A 271 11.37 4.50 -14.74
C TYR A 271 10.72 5.50 -13.77
N SER A 272 9.67 6.19 -14.19
CA SER A 272 8.87 7.07 -13.35
C SER A 272 7.38 6.90 -13.60
N PHE A 273 6.57 7.03 -12.56
CA PHE A 273 5.11 6.97 -12.68
C PHE A 273 4.40 7.76 -11.58
N THR A 274 3.17 8.17 -11.83
CA THR A 274 2.28 8.71 -10.79
C THR A 274 1.53 7.57 -10.11
N ASN A 275 1.60 7.48 -8.80
CA ASN A 275 0.91 6.46 -8.03
C ASN A 275 -0.60 6.77 -7.92
N SER A 276 -1.41 5.96 -8.59
CA SER A 276 -2.87 5.94 -8.43
C SER A 276 -3.38 4.75 -7.61
N ASN A 277 -2.46 3.92 -7.09
CA ASN A 277 -2.82 2.70 -6.36
C ASN A 277 -3.13 3.03 -4.90
N ARG A 278 -4.06 2.24 -4.33
CA ARG A 278 -4.49 2.43 -2.93
C ARG A 278 -3.38 2.02 -1.95
N PRO A 279 -3.36 2.61 -0.75
CA PRO A 279 -2.53 2.12 0.35
C PRO A 279 -2.64 0.61 0.57
N GLY A 280 -1.51 -0.06 0.78
CA GLY A 280 -1.42 -1.51 1.02
C GLY A 280 -1.54 -2.40 -0.23
N SER A 281 -1.87 -1.83 -1.40
CA SER A 281 -1.95 -2.58 -2.66
C SER A 281 -0.56 -2.81 -3.28
N GLN A 282 -0.49 -3.78 -4.19
CA GLN A 282 0.73 -4.07 -4.95
C GLN A 282 0.73 -3.34 -6.29
N ILE A 283 1.88 -2.78 -6.64
CA ILE A 283 2.18 -2.21 -7.94
C ILE A 283 2.99 -3.25 -8.71
N ILE A 284 2.49 -3.63 -9.90
CA ILE A 284 3.23 -4.46 -10.85
C ILE A 284 3.20 -3.79 -12.20
N LYS A 285 4.38 -3.72 -12.84
CA LYS A 285 4.50 -3.32 -14.24
C LYS A 285 5.44 -4.25 -14.98
N SER A 286 5.04 -4.58 -16.20
CA SER A 286 5.82 -5.31 -17.19
C SER A 286 5.78 -4.53 -18.50
N PHE A 287 6.89 -4.49 -19.23
CA PHE A 287 7.04 -3.70 -20.44
C PHE A 287 7.24 -4.62 -21.65
N ASP A 288 6.27 -4.69 -22.56
CA ASP A 288 6.39 -5.51 -23.78
C ASP A 288 7.48 -4.97 -24.73
N LYS A 289 7.71 -3.65 -24.67
CA LYS A 289 8.79 -2.95 -25.37
C LYS A 289 9.59 -2.12 -24.36
N PRO A 290 10.57 -2.72 -23.66
CA PRO A 290 11.38 -2.01 -22.68
C PRO A 290 12.21 -0.90 -23.33
N LEU A 291 12.31 0.24 -22.64
CA LEU A 291 13.18 1.33 -23.06
C LEU A 291 14.60 1.06 -22.58
N PHE A 292 15.53 0.98 -23.53
CA PHE A 292 16.95 0.78 -23.25
C PHE A 292 17.64 2.10 -22.97
N PHE A 293 18.40 2.12 -21.88
CA PHE A 293 19.26 3.22 -21.49
C PHE A 293 20.73 2.82 -21.66
N PRO A 294 21.60 3.74 -22.12
CA PRO A 294 23.03 3.51 -22.14
C PRO A 294 23.56 3.29 -20.72
N VAL A 295 24.57 2.42 -20.61
CA VAL A 295 25.30 2.17 -19.36
C VAL A 295 26.53 3.05 -19.31
N ARG A 296 26.69 3.81 -18.23
CA ARG A 296 27.77 4.81 -18.07
C ARG A 296 29.14 4.22 -17.73
N MET A 297 29.25 2.90 -17.59
CA MET A 297 30.45 2.19 -17.16
C MET A 297 30.72 0.96 -18.03
N ASP A 298 31.98 0.74 -18.39
CA ASP A 298 32.39 -0.40 -19.22
C ASP A 298 32.32 -1.74 -18.49
N SER A 299 32.44 -1.71 -17.16
CA SER A 299 32.50 -2.90 -16.31
C SER A 299 31.61 -2.71 -15.08
N VAL A 300 30.52 -3.48 -15.04
CA VAL A 300 29.53 -3.45 -13.98
C VAL A 300 29.89 -4.50 -12.94
N TYR A 301 30.28 -4.04 -11.75
CA TYR A 301 30.55 -4.87 -10.56
C TYR A 301 29.53 -4.62 -9.45
N ARG A 302 28.73 -3.56 -9.55
CA ARG A 302 27.64 -3.26 -8.64
C ARG A 302 26.50 -2.55 -9.36
N ILE A 303 25.28 -2.74 -8.89
CA ILE A 303 24.11 -1.97 -9.30
C ILE A 303 23.38 -1.52 -8.03
N ARG A 304 23.20 -0.20 -7.88
CA ARG A 304 22.35 0.38 -6.85
C ARG A 304 20.99 0.75 -7.42
N MET A 305 19.96 0.29 -6.74
CA MET A 305 18.57 0.64 -7.02
C MET A 305 18.04 1.50 -5.88
N ARG A 306 17.34 2.59 -6.22
CA ARG A 306 16.66 3.44 -5.23
C ARG A 306 15.31 3.91 -5.72
N ILE A 307 14.35 4.06 -4.81
CA ILE A 307 13.02 4.61 -5.09
C ILE A 307 12.83 5.92 -4.33
N THR A 308 12.57 6.99 -5.07
CA THR A 308 12.33 8.31 -4.49
C THR A 308 11.03 8.91 -4.98
N ASN A 309 10.61 9.98 -4.33
CA ASN A 309 9.61 10.87 -4.89
C ASN A 309 10.26 11.87 -5.88
N HIS A 310 9.43 12.73 -6.48
CA HIS A 310 9.87 13.80 -7.39
C HIS A 310 10.83 14.84 -6.75
N ARG A 311 10.92 14.91 -5.42
CA ARG A 311 11.85 15.77 -4.67
C ARG A 311 13.18 15.06 -4.38
N ASN A 312 13.38 13.86 -4.93
CA ASN A 312 14.55 13.01 -4.68
C ASN A 312 14.66 12.53 -3.21
N GLU A 313 13.55 12.52 -2.48
CA GLU A 313 13.47 11.97 -1.12
C GLU A 313 13.15 10.48 -1.19
N LEU A 314 13.88 9.64 -0.44
CA LEU A 314 13.61 8.20 -0.41
C LEU A 314 12.19 7.92 0.10
N ILE A 315 11.51 7.00 -0.57
CA ILE A 315 10.19 6.53 -0.14
C ILE A 315 10.37 5.29 0.74
N PRO A 316 10.07 5.36 2.05
CA PRO A 316 10.24 4.23 2.94
C PRO A 316 9.21 3.16 2.61
N LEU A 317 9.64 1.99 2.14
CA LEU A 317 8.73 0.89 1.79
C LEU A 317 8.43 -0.05 2.96
N ASN A 318 8.64 0.42 4.19
CA ASN A 318 8.39 -0.36 5.40
C ASN A 318 8.95 -1.79 5.33
N LYS A 319 10.12 -1.91 4.68
CA LYS A 319 10.87 -3.15 4.46
C LYS A 319 10.10 -4.24 3.69
N GLN A 320 9.12 -3.85 2.87
CA GLN A 320 8.46 -4.72 1.90
C GLN A 320 9.37 -4.97 0.72
N GLU A 321 9.47 -6.20 0.23
CA GLU A 321 10.38 -6.53 -0.88
C GLU A 321 9.99 -5.80 -2.18
N VAL A 322 11.02 -5.34 -2.91
CA VAL A 322 10.91 -4.84 -4.28
C VAL A 322 11.64 -5.80 -5.20
N GLN A 323 11.04 -6.09 -6.35
CA GLN A 323 11.65 -6.93 -7.37
C GLN A 323 11.78 -6.15 -8.67
N TYR A 324 12.94 -6.26 -9.30
CA TYR A 324 13.23 -5.72 -10.63
C TYR A 324 13.73 -6.84 -11.53
N ASN A 325 13.29 -6.86 -12.78
CA ASN A 325 13.86 -7.70 -13.82
C ASN A 325 14.41 -6.78 -14.91
N PHE A 326 15.67 -6.99 -15.29
CA PHE A 326 16.34 -6.23 -16.33
C PHE A 326 16.60 -7.12 -17.56
N ILE A 327 16.71 -6.47 -18.71
CA ILE A 327 17.27 -7.05 -19.93
C ILE A 327 18.40 -6.15 -20.42
N THR A 328 19.38 -6.75 -21.10
CA THR A 328 20.63 -6.09 -21.47
C THR A 328 20.96 -6.34 -22.94
N LEU A 329 21.64 -5.38 -23.58
CA LEU A 329 22.14 -5.48 -24.97
C LEU A 329 23.63 -5.16 -25.06
#